data_AF-A0ABD0SL49-F1
#
_entry.id   AF-A0ABD0SL49-F1
#
_cell.length_a   1.000
_cell.length_b   1.000
_cell.length_c   1.000
_cell.angle_alpha   90.00
_cell.angle_beta   90.00
_cell.angle_gamma   90.00
#
_symmetry.space_group_name_H-M   'P 1'
#
loop_
_entity.id
_entity.type
_entity.pdbx_description
1 polymer ?
#
loop_
_entity_poly.entity_id
_entity_poly.type
_entity_poly.pdbx_seq_one_letter_code
_entity_poly.pdbx_strand_id
1 'polypeptide(L)'
;MAAYTCLVVPVLISANYKYPARWYPAVVKLAQKTGRRLKAPCACVLGVLKTAYAPLERAERIFLQMNNLSTMVFQLLIFTACDRLFVSKGKLTSLYSLMFYNVITYSVNYVREICTKEDWSPYVNVTRHSRVKHLAMSATKIVLEWTKAVTFIVTITFILLTLGLEQGLEHYSPTFLYTAITGIYYLLSEKTFIELWPIALSAMKFERLEGMEVMYFGVWARGITTALAVPLVPALAWCERWRLAVLVMYFCVFVHGRHRLGEALVKLNEARGSLARFRRATAEELARLEDVCAVCLGGMRSARVTPCAHFFHADCLRRCLATSDRCPICVRPYVFC
;
A
#
# COMPACT_ATOMS: atom_id res chain seq x y z
N MET A 1 13.54 51.76 20.02
CA MET A 1 12.21 51.78 20.69
C MET A 1 11.28 52.88 20.14
N ALA A 2 11.77 54.03 19.67
CA ALA A 2 10.90 55.12 19.17
C ALA A 2 10.37 54.95 17.72
N ALA A 3 10.97 54.10 16.88
CA ALA A 3 10.54 53.92 15.49
C ALA A 3 9.35 52.95 15.33
N TYR A 4 9.13 52.05 16.29
CA TYR A 4 8.06 51.04 16.23
C TYR A 4 6.68 51.63 16.57
N THR A 5 6.65 52.67 17.39
CA THR A 5 5.41 53.36 17.80
C THR A 5 4.89 54.32 16.72
N CYS A 6 5.76 54.99 15.95
CA CYS A 6 5.32 55.94 14.92
C CYS A 6 4.72 55.30 13.66
N LEU A 7 5.03 54.04 13.34
CA LEU A 7 4.48 53.35 12.17
C LEU A 7 3.23 52.51 12.50
N VAL A 8 3.17 51.92 13.69
CA VAL A 8 2.09 51.00 14.07
C VAL A 8 0.83 51.75 14.50
N VAL A 9 0.98 52.90 15.16
CA VAL A 9 -0.15 53.69 15.67
C VAL A 9 -1.00 54.31 14.55
N PRO A 10 -0.43 54.91 13.48
CA PRO A 10 -1.24 55.41 12.36
C PRO A 10 -1.93 54.31 11.56
N VAL A 11 -1.33 53.12 11.45
CA VAL A 11 -1.91 51.98 10.72
C VAL A 11 -3.07 51.34 11.50
N LEU A 12 -2.95 51.21 12.83
CA LEU A 12 -4.05 50.75 13.68
C LEU A 12 -5.20 51.78 13.74
N ILE A 13 -4.90 53.08 13.81
CA ILE A 13 -5.92 54.14 13.79
C ILE A 13 -6.58 54.23 12.41
N SER A 14 -5.82 54.08 11.32
CA SER A 14 -6.32 54.03 9.93
C SER A 14 -7.23 52.82 9.68
N ALA A 15 -6.85 51.64 10.16
CA ALA A 15 -7.64 50.42 10.02
C ALA A 15 -8.94 50.49 10.83
N ASN A 16 -8.94 51.15 11.99
CA ASN A 16 -10.11 51.24 12.86
C ASN A 16 -11.13 52.32 12.41
N TYR A 17 -10.68 53.38 11.71
CA TYR A 17 -11.58 54.46 11.27
C TYR A 17 -12.22 54.25 9.89
N LYS A 18 -11.60 53.46 8.99
CA LYS A 18 -12.03 53.42 7.57
C LYS A 18 -13.11 52.37 7.24
N TYR A 19 -13.40 51.44 8.15
CA TYR A 19 -14.53 50.51 8.00
C TYR A 19 -15.20 50.27 9.36
N PRO A 20 -16.33 50.92 9.68
CA PRO A 20 -17.15 50.48 10.80
C PRO A 20 -17.68 49.08 10.46
N ALA A 21 -17.04 48.04 11.00
CA ALA A 21 -17.40 46.63 10.81
C ALA A 21 -18.71 46.25 11.53
N ARG A 22 -19.72 47.13 11.53
CA ARG A 22 -21.08 46.91 12.04
C ARG A 22 -21.81 45.78 11.30
N TRP A 23 -21.44 45.54 10.05
CA TRP A 23 -22.05 44.57 9.14
C TRP A 23 -21.37 43.19 9.22
N TYR A 24 -20.12 43.09 9.67
CA TYR A 24 -19.41 41.81 9.83
C TYR A 24 -20.13 40.83 10.80
N PRO A 25 -20.53 41.22 12.03
CA PRO A 25 -21.27 40.32 12.90
C PRO A 25 -22.68 40.02 12.38
N ALA A 26 -23.28 40.91 11.58
CA ALA A 26 -24.58 40.68 10.93
C ALA A 26 -24.47 39.64 9.79
N VAL A 27 -23.42 39.72 8.97
CA VAL A 27 -23.11 38.76 7.90
C VAL A 27 -22.75 37.39 8.48
N VAL A 28 -21.97 37.34 9.58
CA VAL A 28 -21.67 36.08 10.28
C VAL A 28 -22.93 35.45 10.87
N LYS A 29 -23.82 36.24 11.50
CA LYS A 29 -25.11 35.75 11.99
C LYS A 29 -26.02 35.28 10.87
N LEU A 30 -26.04 35.98 9.73
CA LEU A 30 -26.80 35.58 8.54
C LEU A 30 -26.24 34.26 7.98
N ALA A 31 -24.93 34.15 7.78
CA ALA A 31 -24.27 32.93 7.31
C ALA A 31 -24.51 31.73 8.26
N GLN A 32 -24.46 31.93 9.57
CA GLN A 32 -24.79 30.89 10.55
C GLN A 32 -26.27 30.49 10.49
N LYS A 33 -27.18 31.45 10.31
CA LYS A 33 -28.63 31.20 10.19
C LYS A 33 -28.97 30.47 8.89
N THR A 34 -28.35 30.88 7.78
CA THR A 34 -28.47 30.22 6.46
C THR A 34 -27.85 28.82 6.49
N GLY A 35 -26.69 28.66 7.14
CA GLY A 35 -26.07 27.35 7.36
C GLY A 35 -26.94 26.41 8.21
N ARG A 36 -27.58 26.91 9.27
CA ARG A 36 -28.54 26.11 10.07
C ARG A 36 -29.80 25.75 9.27
N ARG A 37 -30.32 26.66 8.44
CA ARG A 37 -31.47 26.40 7.56
C ARG A 37 -31.16 25.41 6.43
N LEU A 38 -29.94 25.43 5.89
CA LEU A 38 -29.50 24.49 4.84
C LEU A 38 -29.12 23.11 5.39
N LYS A 39 -28.78 22.98 6.68
CA LYS A 39 -28.43 21.68 7.29
C LYS A 39 -29.54 20.64 7.17
N ALA A 40 -30.79 21.01 7.47
CA ALA A 40 -31.93 20.09 7.42
C ALA A 40 -32.25 19.57 5.99
N PRO A 41 -32.39 20.43 4.96
CA PRO A 41 -32.60 19.97 3.59
C PRO A 41 -31.36 19.25 3.04
N CYS A 42 -30.14 19.71 3.32
CA CYS A 42 -28.94 18.97 2.92
C CYS A 42 -28.87 17.59 3.56
N ALA A 43 -29.23 17.43 4.84
CA ALA A 43 -29.25 16.13 5.50
C ALA A 43 -30.30 15.19 4.91
N CYS A 44 -31.48 15.73 4.54
CA CYS A 44 -32.52 14.97 3.84
C CYS A 44 -32.04 14.51 2.46
N VAL A 45 -31.48 15.42 1.66
CA VAL A 45 -30.92 15.09 0.33
C VAL A 45 -29.78 14.09 0.44
N LEU A 46 -28.86 14.24 1.41
CA LEU A 46 -27.79 13.27 1.64
C LEU A 46 -28.35 11.91 2.07
N GLY A 47 -29.40 11.90 2.88
CA GLY A 47 -30.10 10.68 3.30
C GLY A 47 -30.69 9.93 2.12
N VAL A 48 -31.43 10.62 1.24
CA VAL A 48 -31.99 10.05 0.01
C VAL A 48 -30.88 9.55 -0.91
N LEU A 49 -29.82 10.33 -1.10
CA LEU A 49 -28.66 9.95 -1.92
C LEU A 49 -27.98 8.68 -1.37
N LYS A 50 -27.82 8.60 -0.05
CA LYS A 50 -27.24 7.44 0.64
C LYS A 50 -28.13 6.20 0.49
N THR A 51 -29.44 6.35 0.59
CA THR A 51 -30.38 5.24 0.38
C THR A 51 -30.38 4.76 -1.07
N ALA A 52 -30.33 5.69 -2.03
CA ALA A 52 -30.22 5.36 -3.45
C ALA A 52 -28.89 4.69 -3.81
N TYR A 53 -27.80 5.08 -3.14
CA TYR A 53 -26.46 4.52 -3.35
C TYR A 53 -26.22 3.20 -2.58
N ALA A 54 -27.02 2.89 -1.56
CA ALA A 54 -26.90 1.66 -0.76
C ALA A 54 -26.83 0.35 -1.57
N PRO A 55 -27.68 0.09 -2.59
CA PRO A 55 -27.56 -1.12 -3.40
C PRO A 55 -26.26 -1.15 -4.22
N LEU A 56 -25.79 0.00 -4.70
CA LEU A 56 -24.55 0.11 -5.46
C LEU A 56 -23.33 -0.16 -4.55
N GLU A 57 -23.34 0.37 -3.33
CA GLU A 57 -22.29 0.09 -2.34
C GLU A 57 -22.21 -1.40 -1.97
N ARG A 58 -23.36 -2.10 -1.93
CA ARG A 58 -23.40 -3.56 -1.72
C ARG A 58 -22.78 -4.29 -2.90
N ALA A 59 -23.12 -3.90 -4.13
CA ALA A 59 -22.54 -4.48 -5.34
C ALA A 59 -21.01 -4.25 -5.41
N GLU A 60 -20.54 -3.04 -5.06
CA GLU A 60 -19.12 -2.73 -4.97
C GLU A 60 -18.39 -3.63 -3.97
N ARG A 61 -18.98 -3.85 -2.78
CA ARG A 61 -18.40 -4.75 -1.78
C ARG A 61 -18.33 -6.20 -2.26
N ILE A 62 -19.38 -6.70 -2.90
CA ILE A 62 -19.39 -8.06 -3.49
C ILE A 62 -18.32 -8.18 -4.58
N PHE A 63 -18.21 -7.17 -5.44
CA PHE A 63 -17.17 -7.12 -6.47
C PHE A 63 -15.76 -7.15 -5.85
N LEU A 64 -15.53 -6.38 -4.78
CA LEU A 64 -14.24 -6.33 -4.09
C LEU A 64 -13.93 -7.61 -3.30
N GLN A 65 -14.94 -8.35 -2.84
CA GLN A 65 -14.77 -9.67 -2.21
C GLN A 65 -14.14 -10.67 -3.19
N MET A 66 -14.46 -10.57 -4.47
CA MET A 66 -13.79 -11.32 -5.54
C MET A 66 -12.41 -10.72 -5.84
N ASN A 67 -11.46 -10.91 -4.93
CA ASN A 67 -10.15 -10.25 -4.97
C ASN A 67 -9.46 -10.38 -6.34
N ASN A 68 -9.32 -11.60 -6.87
CA ASN A 68 -8.65 -11.83 -8.15
C ASN A 68 -9.38 -11.17 -9.33
N LEU A 69 -10.72 -11.25 -9.36
CA LEU A 69 -11.49 -10.63 -10.44
C LEU A 69 -11.36 -9.11 -10.40
N SER A 70 -11.53 -8.52 -9.21
CA SER A 70 -11.45 -7.06 -9.05
C SER A 70 -10.06 -6.52 -9.38
N THR A 71 -8.97 -7.21 -8.99
CA THR A 71 -7.61 -6.79 -9.34
C THR A 71 -7.37 -6.88 -10.84
N MET A 72 -7.82 -7.95 -11.51
CA MET A 72 -7.71 -8.07 -12.96
C MET A 72 -8.48 -6.97 -13.69
N VAL A 73 -9.70 -6.64 -13.25
CA VAL A 73 -10.49 -5.55 -13.84
C VAL A 73 -9.80 -4.19 -13.66
N PHE A 74 -9.23 -3.91 -12.48
CA PHE A 74 -8.48 -2.67 -12.26
C PHE A 74 -7.21 -2.59 -13.11
N GLN A 75 -6.45 -3.68 -13.21
CA GLN A 75 -5.27 -3.78 -14.08
C GLN A 75 -5.65 -3.55 -15.54
N LEU A 76 -6.71 -4.21 -16.03
CA LEU A 76 -7.22 -4.05 -17.38
C LEU A 76 -7.60 -2.60 -17.67
N LEU A 77 -8.37 -1.95 -16.79
CA LEU A 77 -8.81 -0.56 -16.97
C LEU A 77 -7.62 0.40 -17.06
N ILE A 78 -6.62 0.25 -16.19
CA ILE A 78 -5.42 1.10 -16.21
C ILE A 78 -4.56 0.83 -17.42
N PHE A 79 -4.39 -0.44 -17.82
CA PHE A 79 -3.61 -0.79 -18.99
C PHE A 79 -4.28 -0.29 -20.27
N THR A 80 -5.60 -0.42 -20.38
CA THR A 80 -6.36 0.16 -21.50
C THR A 80 -6.29 1.68 -21.48
N ALA A 81 -6.32 2.33 -20.31
CA ALA A 81 -6.12 3.78 -20.20
C ALA A 81 -4.75 4.23 -20.71
N CYS A 82 -3.68 3.57 -20.25
CA CYS A 82 -2.31 3.86 -20.67
C CYS A 82 -2.10 3.57 -22.15
N ASP A 83 -2.63 2.46 -22.65
CA ASP A 83 -2.56 2.08 -24.06
C ASP A 83 -3.19 3.17 -24.94
N ARG A 84 -4.39 3.59 -24.56
CA ARG A 84 -5.13 4.64 -25.25
C ARG A 84 -4.45 6.02 -25.22
N LEU A 85 -3.65 6.32 -24.21
CA LEU A 85 -2.95 7.61 -24.09
C LEU A 85 -1.57 7.60 -24.75
N PHE A 86 -0.82 6.51 -24.63
CA PHE A 86 0.60 6.45 -24.98
C PHE A 86 0.89 5.63 -26.25
N VAL A 87 -0.04 4.77 -26.69
CA VAL A 87 0.13 3.89 -27.86
C VAL A 87 -0.94 4.22 -28.90
N SER A 88 -0.54 4.72 -30.06
CA SER A 88 -1.50 5.37 -30.98
C SER A 88 -2.27 4.42 -31.90
N LYS A 89 -1.94 3.13 -32.04
CA LYS A 89 -2.48 2.29 -33.14
C LYS A 89 -2.76 0.80 -32.86
N GLY A 90 -2.48 0.26 -31.67
CA GLY A 90 -2.75 -1.16 -31.35
C GLY A 90 -4.17 -1.42 -30.86
N LYS A 91 -4.90 -2.41 -31.40
CA LYS A 91 -6.26 -2.75 -30.94
C LYS A 91 -6.30 -3.69 -29.71
N LEU A 92 -5.18 -4.31 -29.31
CA LEU A 92 -5.15 -5.35 -28.25
C LEU A 92 -3.86 -5.35 -27.41
N THR A 93 -3.05 -4.29 -27.50
CA THR A 93 -1.71 -4.18 -26.88
C THR A 93 -1.73 -4.28 -25.35
N SER A 94 -2.78 -3.78 -24.69
CA SER A 94 -2.94 -3.91 -23.24
C SER A 94 -3.02 -5.36 -22.74
N LEU A 95 -3.66 -6.26 -23.50
CA LEU A 95 -3.79 -7.68 -23.12
C LEU A 95 -2.46 -8.41 -23.24
N TYR A 96 -1.67 -8.10 -24.27
CA TYR A 96 -0.32 -8.64 -24.42
C TYR A 96 0.61 -8.19 -23.29
N SER A 97 0.57 -6.91 -22.92
CA SER A 97 1.35 -6.43 -21.76
C SER A 97 0.93 -7.13 -20.46
N LEU A 98 -0.38 -7.34 -20.26
CA LEU A 98 -0.87 -8.07 -19.09
C LEU A 98 -0.43 -9.53 -19.09
N MET A 99 -0.49 -10.22 -20.23
CA MET A 99 0.00 -11.58 -20.40
C MET A 99 1.49 -11.67 -20.10
N PHE A 100 2.29 -10.74 -20.63
CA PHE A 100 3.72 -10.66 -20.39
C PHE A 100 4.04 -10.52 -18.90
N TYR A 101 3.35 -9.61 -18.19
CA TYR A 101 3.57 -9.46 -16.75
C TYR A 101 3.10 -10.67 -15.93
N ASN A 102 1.98 -11.32 -16.30
CA ASN A 102 1.54 -12.56 -15.65
C ASN A 102 2.56 -13.68 -15.80
N VAL A 103 3.21 -13.76 -16.95
CA VAL A 103 4.28 -14.72 -17.19
C VAL A 103 5.52 -14.42 -16.34
N ILE A 104 5.87 -13.14 -16.17
CA ILE A 104 6.91 -12.73 -15.20
C ILE A 104 6.52 -13.15 -13.77
N THR A 105 5.28 -12.89 -13.36
CA THR A 105 4.77 -13.29 -12.03
C THR A 105 4.85 -14.80 -11.83
N TYR A 106 4.52 -15.57 -12.86
CA TYR A 106 4.65 -17.03 -12.82
C TYR A 106 6.10 -17.44 -12.57
N SER A 107 7.05 -16.88 -13.33
CA SER A 107 8.48 -17.15 -13.15
C SER A 107 8.97 -16.77 -11.75
N VAL A 108 8.56 -15.62 -11.23
CA VAL A 108 8.91 -15.20 -9.85
C VAL A 108 8.32 -16.15 -8.81
N ASN A 109 7.07 -16.59 -9.00
CA ASN A 109 6.44 -17.53 -8.08
C ASN A 109 7.10 -18.91 -8.13
N TYR A 110 7.52 -19.37 -9.31
CA TYR A 110 8.28 -20.61 -9.47
C TYR A 110 9.63 -20.54 -8.73
N VAL A 111 10.38 -19.43 -8.89
CA VAL A 111 11.62 -19.20 -8.13
C VAL A 111 11.36 -19.16 -6.63
N ARG A 112 10.28 -18.49 -6.20
CA ARG A 112 9.86 -18.45 -4.79
C ARG A 112 9.56 -19.84 -4.25
N GLU A 113 8.88 -20.68 -5.02
CA GLU A 113 8.55 -22.05 -4.66
C GLU A 113 9.81 -22.90 -4.47
N ILE A 114 10.78 -22.80 -5.37
CA ILE A 114 12.09 -23.46 -5.24
C ILE A 114 12.81 -22.98 -3.97
N CYS A 115 12.86 -21.66 -3.74
CA CYS A 115 13.52 -21.11 -2.56
C CYS A 115 12.85 -21.54 -1.23
N THR A 116 11.53 -21.74 -1.21
CA THR A 116 10.78 -21.98 0.03
C THR A 116 10.53 -23.45 0.35
N LYS A 117 10.32 -24.30 -0.66
CA LYS A 117 10.00 -25.73 -0.46
C LYS A 117 11.23 -26.60 -0.31
N GLU A 118 12.39 -26.15 -0.76
CA GLU A 118 13.58 -26.99 -0.79
C GLU A 118 14.46 -26.80 0.44
N ASP A 119 14.81 -27.91 1.09
CA ASP A 119 15.75 -27.92 2.20
C ASP A 119 17.15 -27.63 1.67
N TRP A 120 17.57 -26.37 1.75
CA TRP A 120 18.93 -25.91 1.40
C TRP A 120 20.00 -26.37 2.38
N SER A 121 19.66 -27.26 3.32
CA SER A 121 20.64 -27.80 4.25
C SER A 121 21.69 -28.60 3.47
N PRO A 122 22.99 -28.33 3.64
CA PRO A 122 24.07 -29.11 3.01
C PRO A 122 24.19 -30.54 3.58
N TYR A 123 23.23 -30.96 4.40
CA TYR A 123 23.19 -32.25 5.09
C TYR A 123 22.08 -33.10 4.48
N VAL A 124 22.44 -34.23 3.87
CA VAL A 124 21.49 -35.25 3.42
C VAL A 124 21.65 -36.44 4.34
N ASN A 125 20.64 -36.72 5.16
CA ASN A 125 20.66 -37.87 6.07
C ASN A 125 20.36 -39.15 5.27
N VAL A 126 21.39 -39.92 4.93
CA VAL A 126 21.26 -41.20 4.20
C VAL A 126 20.63 -42.29 5.08
N THR A 127 20.81 -42.21 6.41
CA THR A 127 20.16 -43.08 7.40
C THR A 127 19.84 -42.29 8.68
N ARG A 128 18.90 -42.76 9.52
CA ARG A 128 18.42 -42.09 10.75
C ARG A 128 19.51 -41.65 11.74
N HIS A 129 20.73 -42.20 11.64
CA HIS A 129 21.83 -41.95 12.58
C HIS A 129 23.15 -41.51 11.93
N SER A 130 23.24 -41.38 10.60
CA SER A 130 24.48 -41.07 9.89
C SER A 130 24.59 -39.59 9.51
N ARG A 131 25.60 -38.90 10.06
CA ARG A 131 25.99 -37.52 9.72
C ARG A 131 27.14 -37.48 8.70
N VAL A 132 27.04 -38.25 7.62
CA VAL A 132 28.08 -38.24 6.57
C VAL A 132 27.82 -37.09 5.59
N LYS A 133 28.84 -36.24 5.40
CA LYS A 133 28.82 -35.08 4.51
C LYS A 133 28.97 -35.55 3.06
N HIS A 134 27.98 -35.30 2.20
CA HIS A 134 28.15 -35.52 0.74
C HIS A 134 28.04 -34.19 -0.01
N LEU A 135 29.03 -33.33 0.20
CA LEU A 135 29.08 -31.95 -0.29
C LEU A 135 28.90 -31.85 -1.82
N ALA A 136 29.42 -32.84 -2.55
CA ALA A 136 29.28 -32.95 -4.00
C ALA A 136 27.84 -33.22 -4.47
N MET A 137 27.06 -34.04 -3.73
CA MET A 137 25.68 -34.38 -4.12
C MET A 137 24.70 -33.24 -3.79
N SER A 138 24.95 -32.49 -2.72
CA SER A 138 24.21 -31.26 -2.41
C SER A 138 24.51 -30.15 -3.41
N ALA A 139 25.77 -29.97 -3.82
CA ALA A 139 26.14 -28.95 -4.81
C ALA A 139 25.54 -29.26 -6.19
N THR A 140 25.58 -30.51 -6.65
CA THR A 140 24.98 -30.90 -7.95
C THR A 140 23.47 -30.75 -7.94
N LYS A 141 22.79 -31.07 -6.84
CA LYS A 141 21.35 -30.85 -6.68
C LYS A 141 21.00 -29.36 -6.84
N ILE A 142 21.69 -28.48 -6.11
CA ILE A 142 21.51 -27.02 -6.21
C ILE A 142 21.71 -26.56 -7.65
N VAL A 143 22.83 -26.94 -8.29
CA VAL A 143 23.13 -26.55 -9.67
C VAL A 143 22.05 -27.04 -10.64
N LEU A 144 21.56 -28.28 -10.51
CA LEU A 144 20.50 -28.82 -11.36
C LEU A 144 19.19 -28.06 -11.20
N GLU A 145 18.77 -27.72 -9.98
CA GLU A 145 17.53 -26.99 -9.75
C GLU A 145 17.59 -25.54 -10.26
N TRP A 146 18.72 -24.85 -10.05
CA TRP A 146 18.95 -23.54 -10.65
C TRP A 146 19.03 -23.62 -12.18
N THR A 147 19.61 -24.68 -12.73
CA THR A 147 19.64 -24.90 -14.19
C THR A 147 18.22 -25.06 -14.72
N LYS A 148 17.35 -25.83 -14.06
CA LYS A 148 15.92 -25.93 -14.43
C LYS A 148 15.20 -24.59 -14.34
N ALA A 149 15.48 -23.78 -13.31
CA ALA A 149 14.88 -22.46 -13.18
C ALA A 149 15.34 -21.51 -14.29
N VAL A 150 16.64 -21.49 -14.60
CA VAL A 150 17.19 -20.68 -15.69
C VAL A 150 16.63 -21.13 -17.04
N THR A 151 16.63 -22.43 -17.33
CA THR A 151 16.06 -22.94 -18.59
C THR A 151 14.58 -22.63 -18.70
N PHE A 152 13.82 -22.73 -17.62
CA PHE A 152 12.41 -22.35 -17.57
C PHE A 152 12.18 -20.87 -17.86
N ILE A 153 12.98 -19.98 -17.26
CA ILE A 153 12.89 -18.53 -17.52
C ILE A 153 13.26 -18.25 -18.98
N VAL A 154 14.34 -18.85 -19.49
CA VAL A 154 14.79 -18.66 -20.87
C VAL A 154 13.73 -19.16 -21.85
N THR A 155 13.16 -20.35 -21.67
CA THR A 155 12.11 -20.87 -22.57
C THR A 155 10.87 -20.00 -22.55
N ILE A 156 10.45 -19.51 -21.38
CA ILE A 156 9.33 -18.58 -21.27
C ILE A 156 9.61 -17.25 -21.98
N THR A 157 10.78 -16.65 -21.76
CA THR A 157 11.15 -15.40 -22.43
C THR A 157 11.22 -15.57 -23.94
N PHE A 158 11.74 -16.71 -24.39
CA PHE A 158 11.78 -17.07 -25.80
C PHE A 158 10.38 -17.27 -26.39
N ILE A 159 9.49 -18.01 -25.72
CA ILE A 159 8.09 -18.19 -26.13
C ILE A 159 7.36 -16.85 -26.20
N LEU A 160 7.57 -15.96 -25.23
CA LEU A 160 7.00 -14.60 -25.26
C LEU A 160 7.55 -13.78 -26.43
N LEU A 161 8.84 -13.91 -26.74
CA LEU A 161 9.48 -13.26 -27.88
C LEU A 161 8.94 -13.80 -29.20
N THR A 162 8.79 -15.12 -29.35
CA THR A 162 8.27 -15.73 -30.58
C THR A 162 6.79 -15.42 -30.77
N LEU A 163 5.96 -15.56 -29.73
CA LEU A 163 4.55 -15.16 -29.77
C LEU A 163 4.38 -13.66 -30.04
N GLY A 164 5.28 -12.83 -29.47
CA GLY A 164 5.32 -11.41 -29.75
C GLY A 164 5.67 -11.14 -31.22
N LEU A 165 6.75 -11.72 -31.72
CA LEU A 165 7.23 -11.51 -33.09
C LEU A 165 6.25 -12.05 -34.15
N GLU A 166 5.56 -13.16 -33.90
CA GLU A 166 4.67 -13.79 -34.88
C GLU A 166 3.28 -13.14 -34.99
N GLN A 167 2.73 -12.55 -33.90
CA GLN A 167 1.31 -12.13 -33.86
C GLN A 167 1.04 -10.62 -34.04
N GLY A 168 1.97 -9.83 -34.60
CA GLY A 168 1.66 -8.47 -35.07
C GLY A 168 2.36 -7.33 -34.33
N LEU A 169 3.62 -7.53 -33.98
CA LEU A 169 4.47 -6.51 -33.37
C LEU A 169 5.04 -5.46 -34.34
N GLU A 170 4.60 -5.39 -35.60
CA GLU A 170 5.15 -4.41 -36.56
C GLU A 170 5.03 -2.94 -36.07
N HIS A 171 4.12 -2.66 -35.12
CA HIS A 171 3.90 -1.33 -34.56
C HIS A 171 3.92 -1.28 -33.01
N TYR A 172 4.44 -2.29 -32.32
CA TYR A 172 4.54 -2.26 -30.85
C TYR A 172 5.85 -1.64 -30.39
N SER A 173 5.84 -0.32 -30.28
CA SER A 173 6.90 0.46 -29.64
C SER A 173 6.34 1.11 -28.37
N PRO A 174 6.26 0.37 -27.25
CA PRO A 174 5.72 0.94 -26.02
C PRO A 174 6.66 2.06 -25.56
N THR A 175 6.10 3.25 -25.34
CA THR A 175 6.84 4.37 -24.78
C THR A 175 7.35 4.00 -23.38
N PHE A 176 8.52 4.51 -22.98
CA PHE A 176 9.05 4.31 -21.63
C PHE A 176 8.03 4.67 -20.52
N LEU A 177 7.24 5.72 -20.71
CA LEU A 177 6.17 6.10 -19.77
C LEU A 177 5.08 5.02 -19.65
N TYR A 178 4.70 4.39 -20.76
CA TYR A 178 3.74 3.30 -20.76
C TYR A 178 4.27 2.12 -19.93
N THR A 179 5.50 1.67 -20.20
CA THR A 179 6.10 0.52 -19.50
C THR A 179 6.35 0.81 -18.02
N ALA A 180 6.77 2.02 -17.69
CA ALA A 180 6.97 2.45 -16.30
C ALA A 180 5.64 2.47 -15.51
N ILE A 181 4.59 3.11 -16.03
CA ILE A 181 3.31 3.23 -15.32
C ILE A 181 2.64 1.86 -15.19
N THR A 182 2.52 1.10 -16.29
CA THR A 182 1.88 -0.22 -16.28
C THR A 182 2.68 -1.23 -15.46
N GLY A 183 4.01 -1.22 -15.53
CA GLY A 183 4.89 -2.06 -14.72
C GLY A 183 4.80 -1.76 -13.23
N ILE A 184 4.89 -0.48 -12.82
CA ILE A 184 4.75 -0.09 -11.41
C ILE A 184 3.34 -0.45 -10.90
N TYR A 185 2.30 -0.17 -11.68
CA TYR A 185 0.93 -0.50 -11.29
C TYR A 185 0.74 -2.01 -11.09
N TYR A 186 1.28 -2.82 -12.01
CA TYR A 186 1.19 -4.27 -11.93
C TYR A 186 1.95 -4.83 -10.71
N LEU A 187 3.22 -4.42 -10.51
CA LEU A 187 4.04 -4.84 -9.37
C LEU A 187 3.41 -4.50 -8.00
N LEU A 188 2.63 -3.42 -7.92
CA LEU A 188 1.97 -2.98 -6.69
C LEU A 188 0.55 -3.51 -6.52
N SER A 189 -0.05 -4.09 -7.56
CA SER A 189 -1.41 -4.65 -7.51
C SER A 189 -1.42 -6.18 -7.40
N GLU A 190 -0.41 -6.85 -7.95
CA GLU A 190 -0.36 -8.29 -8.04
C GLU A 190 -0.04 -8.96 -6.69
N LYS A 191 -0.76 -10.05 -6.37
CA LYS A 191 -0.72 -10.68 -5.04
C LYS A 191 0.68 -11.20 -4.69
N THR A 192 1.34 -11.85 -5.64
CA THR A 192 2.69 -12.43 -5.46
C THR A 192 3.68 -11.37 -4.99
N PHE A 193 3.69 -10.20 -5.64
CA PHE A 193 4.60 -9.11 -5.27
C PHE A 193 4.20 -8.46 -3.95
N ILE A 194 2.90 -8.29 -3.68
CA ILE A 194 2.43 -7.73 -2.39
C ILE A 194 2.89 -8.57 -1.19
N GLU A 195 3.02 -9.89 -1.36
CA GLU A 195 3.54 -10.78 -0.32
C GLU A 195 5.08 -10.82 -0.28
N LEU A 196 5.75 -10.56 -1.41
CA LEU A 196 7.21 -10.64 -1.52
C LEU A 196 7.91 -9.39 -0.96
N TRP A 197 7.36 -8.21 -1.25
CA TRP A 197 7.98 -6.93 -0.85
C TRP A 197 8.14 -6.74 0.67
N PRO A 198 7.16 -7.10 1.53
CA PRO A 198 7.35 -6.99 2.97
C PRO A 198 8.49 -7.87 3.51
N ILE A 199 8.71 -9.04 2.90
CA ILE A 199 9.84 -9.93 3.27
C ILE A 199 11.17 -9.23 2.93
N ALA A 200 11.26 -8.64 1.73
CA ALA A 200 12.43 -7.88 1.32
C ALA A 200 12.66 -6.63 2.22
N LEU A 201 11.60 -5.91 2.57
CA LEU A 201 11.67 -4.77 3.50
C LEU A 201 12.10 -5.18 4.90
N SER A 202 11.60 -6.31 5.41
CA SER A 202 12.01 -6.86 6.69
C SER A 202 13.49 -7.27 6.69
N ALA A 203 14.02 -7.76 5.56
CA ALA A 203 15.44 -8.09 5.42
C ALA A 203 16.34 -6.84 5.48
N MET A 204 15.85 -5.67 5.04
CA MET A 204 16.56 -4.39 5.15
C MET A 204 16.58 -3.80 6.57
N LYS A 205 15.81 -4.36 7.52
CA LYS A 205 15.82 -4.01 8.96
C LYS A 205 15.64 -2.51 9.26
N PHE A 206 14.65 -1.86 8.65
CA PHE A 206 14.34 -0.46 8.94
C PHE A 206 13.71 -0.25 10.32
N GLU A 207 14.43 0.41 11.23
CA GLU A 207 13.94 0.69 12.59
C GLU A 207 12.69 1.58 12.62
N ARG A 208 12.49 2.43 11.60
CA ARG A 208 11.35 3.36 11.51
C ARG A 208 9.99 2.66 11.36
N LEU A 209 9.96 1.44 10.83
CA LEU A 209 8.73 0.71 10.54
C LEU A 209 8.23 -0.11 11.73
N GLU A 210 9.04 -0.24 12.80
CA GLU A 210 8.71 -0.93 14.04
C GLU A 210 8.14 -2.36 13.86
N GLY A 211 8.51 -3.08 12.79
CA GLY A 211 7.99 -4.42 12.52
C GLY A 211 6.57 -4.46 11.92
N MET A 212 6.04 -3.31 11.48
CA MET A 212 4.74 -3.20 10.80
C MET A 212 4.88 -3.06 9.27
N GLU A 213 5.97 -3.58 8.68
CA GLU A 213 6.32 -3.42 7.27
C GLU A 213 5.19 -3.88 6.34
N VAL A 214 4.50 -4.97 6.70
CA VAL A 214 3.37 -5.53 5.93
C VAL A 214 2.22 -4.52 5.80
N MET A 215 1.89 -3.81 6.89
CA MET A 215 0.79 -2.83 6.88
C MET A 215 1.17 -1.56 6.14
N TYR A 216 2.38 -1.05 6.36
CA TYR A 216 2.90 0.13 5.66
C TYR A 216 3.00 -0.13 4.16
N PHE A 217 3.59 -1.25 3.76
CA PHE A 217 3.68 -1.62 2.35
C PHE A 217 2.29 -1.79 1.74
N GLY A 218 1.35 -2.40 2.45
CA GLY A 218 -0.03 -2.52 2.00
C GLY A 218 -0.71 -1.18 1.71
N VAL A 219 -0.48 -0.17 2.55
CA VAL A 219 -0.96 1.21 2.34
C VAL A 219 -0.22 1.90 1.21
N TRP A 220 1.10 1.79 1.14
CA TRP A 220 1.90 2.40 0.08
C TRP A 220 1.54 1.84 -1.30
N ALA A 221 1.41 0.53 -1.44
CA ALA A 221 1.02 -0.10 -2.70
C ALA A 221 -0.35 0.39 -3.19
N ARG A 222 -1.35 0.46 -2.29
CA ARG A 222 -2.70 0.97 -2.61
C ARG A 222 -2.72 2.48 -2.85
N GLY A 223 -1.90 3.23 -2.12
CA GLY A 223 -1.75 4.68 -2.27
C GLY A 223 -1.07 5.07 -3.58
N ILE A 224 -0.02 4.36 -3.97
CA ILE A 224 0.68 4.62 -5.23
C ILE A 224 -0.20 4.19 -6.42
N THR A 225 -0.87 3.05 -6.35
CA THR A 225 -1.78 2.60 -7.44
C THR A 225 -2.95 3.56 -7.65
N THR A 226 -3.55 4.10 -6.58
CA THR A 226 -4.55 5.18 -6.70
C THR A 226 -3.93 6.46 -7.24
N ALA A 227 -2.75 6.87 -6.75
CA ALA A 227 -2.06 8.06 -7.21
C ALA A 227 -1.65 8.01 -8.69
N LEU A 228 -1.31 6.83 -9.22
CA LEU A 228 -1.04 6.62 -10.64
C LEU A 228 -2.32 6.75 -11.49
N ALA A 229 -3.48 6.35 -10.96
CA ALA A 229 -4.76 6.44 -11.66
C ALA A 229 -5.29 7.89 -11.75
N VAL A 230 -5.04 8.71 -10.72
CA VAL A 230 -5.54 10.10 -10.64
C VAL A 230 -5.17 10.97 -11.85
N PRO A 231 -3.90 11.07 -12.30
CA PRO A 231 -3.53 11.90 -13.45
C PRO A 231 -3.97 11.31 -14.79
N LEU A 232 -4.22 10.00 -14.88
CA LEU A 232 -4.71 9.37 -16.11
C LEU A 232 -6.14 9.81 -16.44
N VAL A 233 -6.96 10.11 -15.44
CA VAL A 233 -8.35 10.55 -15.62
C VAL A 233 -8.47 11.89 -16.37
N PRO A 234 -7.84 13.00 -15.94
CA PRO A 234 -7.88 14.25 -16.69
C PRO A 234 -7.17 14.15 -18.04
N ALA A 235 -6.10 13.35 -18.15
CA ALA A 235 -5.44 13.09 -19.44
C ALA A 235 -6.41 12.41 -20.44
N LEU A 236 -7.17 11.41 -20.01
CA LEU A 236 -8.18 10.76 -20.83
C LEU A 236 -9.34 11.69 -21.22
N ALA A 237 -9.77 12.54 -20.29
CA ALA A 237 -10.79 13.55 -20.55
C ALA A 237 -10.32 14.56 -21.60
N TRP A 238 -9.05 14.98 -21.54
CA TRP A 238 -8.44 15.88 -22.52
C TRP A 238 -8.38 15.28 -23.92
N CYS A 239 -8.15 13.97 -24.03
CA CYS A 239 -8.17 13.25 -25.30
C CYS A 239 -9.58 12.89 -25.80
N GLU A 240 -10.64 13.52 -25.27
CA GLU A 240 -12.05 13.32 -25.58
C GLU A 240 -12.58 11.89 -25.34
N ARG A 241 -11.90 11.08 -24.53
CA ARG A 241 -12.27 9.69 -24.23
C ARG A 241 -13.06 9.56 -22.93
N TRP A 242 -14.16 10.30 -22.85
CA TRP A 242 -14.97 10.49 -21.64
C TRP A 242 -15.48 9.19 -21.01
N ARG A 243 -15.93 8.22 -21.81
CA ARG A 243 -16.44 6.94 -21.30
C ARG A 243 -15.39 6.19 -20.48
N LEU A 244 -14.16 6.13 -20.99
CA LEU A 244 -13.05 5.47 -20.31
C LEU A 244 -12.60 6.27 -19.09
N ALA A 245 -12.55 7.60 -19.21
CA ALA A 245 -12.22 8.50 -18.09
C ALA A 245 -13.18 8.29 -16.90
N VAL A 246 -14.49 8.19 -17.15
CA VAL A 246 -15.51 7.94 -16.12
C VAL A 246 -15.33 6.56 -15.48
N LEU A 247 -15.06 5.52 -16.27
CA LEU A 247 -14.82 4.17 -15.75
C LEU A 247 -13.58 4.10 -14.85
N VAL A 248 -12.46 4.70 -15.30
CA VAL A 248 -11.21 4.75 -14.51
C VAL A 248 -11.39 5.59 -13.25
N MET A 249 -12.07 6.74 -13.35
CA MET A 249 -12.39 7.58 -12.20
C MET A 249 -13.23 6.81 -11.17
N TYR A 250 -14.25 6.10 -11.63
CA TYR A 250 -15.13 5.36 -10.74
C TYR A 250 -14.43 4.15 -10.11
N PHE A 251 -13.86 3.24 -10.90
CA PHE A 251 -13.29 2.00 -10.39
C PHE A 251 -11.91 2.19 -9.74
N CYS A 252 -10.97 2.83 -10.45
CA CYS A 252 -9.56 2.88 -10.05
C CYS A 252 -9.23 4.03 -9.08
N VAL A 253 -10.02 5.11 -9.08
CA VAL A 253 -9.84 6.23 -8.14
C VAL A 253 -10.85 6.14 -7.00
N PHE A 254 -12.15 6.11 -7.30
CA PHE A 254 -13.18 6.18 -6.28
C PHE A 254 -13.38 4.86 -5.52
N VAL A 255 -13.68 3.74 -6.18
CA VAL A 255 -13.91 2.44 -5.53
C VAL A 255 -12.63 1.93 -4.87
N HIS A 256 -11.51 1.92 -5.59
CA HIS A 256 -10.21 1.49 -5.05
C HIS A 256 -9.72 2.42 -3.92
N GLY A 257 -9.84 3.74 -4.08
CA GLY A 257 -9.44 4.70 -3.05
C GLY A 257 -10.30 4.63 -1.79
N ARG A 258 -11.63 4.61 -1.95
CA ARG A 258 -12.57 4.59 -0.82
C ARG A 258 -12.49 3.28 -0.04
N HIS A 259 -12.52 2.13 -0.73
CA HIS A 259 -12.60 0.83 -0.06
C HIS A 259 -11.22 0.24 0.21
N ARG A 260 -10.38 0.01 -0.81
CA ARG A 260 -9.09 -0.69 -0.63
C ARG A 260 -8.10 0.16 0.17
N LEU A 261 -7.86 1.40 -0.26
CA LEU A 261 -6.94 2.30 0.43
C LEU A 261 -7.52 2.77 1.77
N GLY A 262 -8.80 3.14 1.80
CA GLY A 262 -9.49 3.53 3.03
C GLY A 262 -9.43 2.46 4.12
N GLU A 263 -9.76 1.21 3.82
CA GLU A 263 -9.67 0.10 4.78
C GLU A 263 -8.23 -0.14 5.25
N ALA A 264 -7.25 -0.08 4.34
CA ALA A 264 -5.84 -0.24 4.70
C ALA A 264 -5.34 0.90 5.62
N LEU A 265 -5.77 2.14 5.36
CA LEU A 265 -5.44 3.29 6.20
C LEU A 265 -6.09 3.20 7.57
N VAL A 266 -7.36 2.77 7.66
CA VAL A 266 -8.04 2.56 8.94
C VAL A 266 -7.28 1.53 9.78
N LYS A 267 -6.95 0.37 9.21
CA LYS A 267 -6.18 -0.67 9.91
C LYS A 267 -4.80 -0.18 10.37
N LEU A 268 -4.10 0.59 9.53
CA LEU A 268 -2.80 1.17 9.90
C LEU A 268 -2.95 2.21 11.02
N ASN A 269 -3.98 3.07 10.95
CA ASN A 269 -4.23 4.09 11.95
C ASN A 269 -4.64 3.50 13.29
N GLU A 270 -5.45 2.43 13.29
CA GLU A 270 -5.79 1.67 14.51
C GLU A 270 -4.55 1.03 15.12
N ALA A 271 -3.72 0.37 14.30
CA ALA A 271 -2.47 -0.23 14.76
C ALA A 271 -1.50 0.81 15.33
N ARG A 272 -1.36 1.97 14.67
CA ARG A 272 -0.53 3.08 15.17
C ARG A 272 -1.13 3.71 16.42
N GLY A 273 -2.45 3.84 16.48
CA GLY A 273 -3.19 4.44 17.59
C GLY A 273 -3.09 3.62 18.87
N SER A 274 -3.22 2.29 18.79
CA SER A 274 -3.04 1.40 19.95
C SER A 274 -1.63 1.48 20.52
N LEU A 275 -0.63 1.64 19.65
CA LEU A 275 0.78 1.76 20.04
C LEU A 275 1.18 3.19 20.45
N ALA A 276 0.44 4.22 20.06
CA ALA A 276 0.80 5.62 20.28
C ALA A 276 0.93 5.97 21.77
N ARG A 277 0.21 5.27 22.65
CA ARG A 277 0.26 5.45 24.10
C ARG A 277 1.54 4.92 24.75
N PHE A 278 2.28 4.06 24.04
CA PHE A 278 3.49 3.43 24.55
C PHE A 278 4.73 4.19 24.06
N ARG A 279 5.65 4.49 24.97
CA ARG A 279 6.90 5.19 24.64
C ARG A 279 7.78 4.31 23.74
N ARG A 280 8.47 4.91 22.77
CA ARG A 280 9.54 4.24 22.01
C ARG A 280 10.80 4.14 22.86
N ALA A 281 11.41 2.97 22.90
CA ALA A 281 12.71 2.78 23.55
C ALA A 281 13.80 3.55 22.80
N THR A 282 14.75 4.14 23.51
CA THR A 282 15.94 4.75 22.88
C THR A 282 16.95 3.65 22.51
N ALA A 283 17.83 3.93 21.56
CA ALA A 283 18.89 2.99 21.17
C ALA A 283 19.79 2.63 22.36
N GLU A 284 20.06 3.59 23.25
CA GLU A 284 20.85 3.38 24.48
C GLU A 284 20.15 2.44 25.47
N GLU A 285 18.83 2.59 25.68
CA GLU A 285 18.07 1.69 26.55
C GLU A 285 18.09 0.26 26.01
N LEU A 286 17.98 0.10 24.69
CA LEU A 286 18.02 -1.20 24.03
C LEU A 286 19.40 -1.85 24.11
N ALA A 287 20.46 -1.06 23.93
CA ALA A 287 21.85 -1.51 24.06
C ALA A 287 22.22 -1.86 25.50
N ARG A 288 21.61 -1.23 26.50
CA ARG A 288 21.83 -1.60 27.92
C ARG A 288 21.06 -2.84 28.33
N LEU A 289 19.87 -3.05 27.76
CA LEU A 289 19.02 -4.19 28.08
C LEU A 289 19.60 -5.48 27.48
N GLU A 290 20.09 -5.44 26.22
CA GLU A 290 20.65 -6.59 25.49
C GLU A 290 19.78 -7.88 25.55
N ASP A 291 18.45 -7.71 25.63
CA ASP A 291 17.49 -8.80 25.85
C ASP A 291 16.67 -9.12 24.58
N VAL A 292 16.00 -10.26 24.61
CA VAL A 292 15.08 -10.75 23.58
C VAL A 292 13.64 -10.39 23.93
N CYS A 293 12.81 -10.20 22.90
CA CYS A 293 11.39 -9.94 23.10
C CYS A 293 10.72 -11.18 23.71
N ALA A 294 10.12 -11.06 24.89
CA ALA A 294 9.49 -12.19 25.60
C ALA A 294 8.32 -12.88 24.85
N VAL A 295 7.79 -12.24 23.80
CA VAL A 295 6.66 -12.78 23.00
C VAL A 295 7.14 -13.62 21.82
N CYS A 296 8.17 -13.17 21.09
CA CYS A 296 8.66 -13.86 19.89
C CYS A 296 10.06 -14.47 20.05
N LEU A 297 10.70 -14.25 21.20
CA LEU A 297 12.06 -14.67 21.56
C LEU A 297 13.15 -14.16 20.58
N GLY A 298 12.83 -13.15 19.77
CA GLY A 298 13.75 -12.51 18.84
C GLY A 298 14.42 -11.28 19.44
N GLY A 299 15.66 -11.01 19.00
CA GLY A 299 16.41 -9.81 19.43
C GLY A 299 15.69 -8.49 19.09
N MET A 300 15.84 -7.49 19.95
CA MET A 300 15.16 -6.20 19.82
C MET A 300 16.10 -5.14 19.24
N ARG A 301 15.78 -4.60 18.06
CA ARG A 301 16.40 -3.38 17.48
C ARG A 301 15.52 -2.15 17.61
N SER A 302 14.21 -2.35 17.69
CA SER A 302 13.23 -1.33 18.04
C SER A 302 12.23 -1.95 19.00
N ALA A 303 11.83 -1.20 20.03
CA ALA A 303 10.89 -1.67 21.03
C ALA A 303 9.97 -0.56 21.52
N ARG A 304 8.81 -0.97 22.03
CA ARG A 304 7.88 -0.15 22.79
C ARG A 304 8.01 -0.50 24.27
N VAL A 305 8.05 0.54 25.09
CA VAL A 305 8.16 0.45 26.54
C VAL A 305 6.78 0.62 27.15
N THR A 306 6.39 -0.35 27.96
CA THR A 306 5.14 -0.35 28.71
C THR A 306 5.26 0.52 29.97
N PRO A 307 4.14 1.01 30.55
CA PRO A 307 4.16 1.77 31.81
C PRO A 307 4.80 1.00 32.99
N CYS A 308 4.82 -0.33 32.94
CA CYS A 308 5.51 -1.18 33.91
C CYS A 308 6.99 -1.45 33.56
N ALA A 309 7.57 -0.66 32.65
CA ALA A 309 8.96 -0.71 32.21
C ALA A 309 9.41 -2.00 31.49
N HIS A 310 8.48 -2.79 30.93
CA HIS A 310 8.81 -3.92 30.06
C HIS A 310 8.88 -3.53 28.58
N PHE A 311 9.79 -4.18 27.85
CA PHE A 311 10.11 -3.93 26.44
C PHE A 311 9.55 -5.03 25.54
N PHE A 312 8.95 -4.63 24.42
CA PHE A 312 8.41 -5.55 23.41
C PHE A 312 8.61 -4.97 22.00
N HIS A 313 8.72 -5.81 20.96
CA HIS A 313 8.56 -5.31 19.58
C HIS A 313 7.17 -4.69 19.43
N ALA A 314 7.04 -3.62 18.64
CA ALA A 314 5.77 -2.93 18.49
C ALA A 314 4.68 -3.85 17.92
N ASP A 315 5.01 -4.69 16.94
CA ASP A 315 4.04 -5.65 16.39
C ASP A 315 3.67 -6.76 17.39
N CYS A 316 4.60 -7.23 18.22
CA CYS A 316 4.31 -8.20 19.29
C CYS A 316 3.36 -7.59 20.33
N LEU A 317 3.67 -6.38 20.80
CA LEU A 317 2.82 -5.66 21.75
C LEU A 317 1.42 -5.41 21.18
N ARG A 318 1.32 -5.00 19.91
CA ARG A 318 0.04 -4.80 19.22
C ARG A 318 -0.81 -6.07 19.20
N ARG A 319 -0.20 -7.23 18.90
CA ARG A 319 -0.90 -8.53 18.93
C ARG A 319 -1.35 -8.89 20.35
N CYS A 320 -0.54 -8.63 21.37
CA CYS A 320 -0.93 -8.83 22.77
C CYS A 320 -2.12 -7.95 23.18
N LEU A 321 -2.10 -6.67 22.78
CA LEU A 321 -3.19 -5.71 23.04
C LEU A 321 -4.50 -6.08 22.35
N ALA A 322 -4.44 -6.79 21.21
CA ALA A 322 -5.64 -7.30 20.56
C ALA A 322 -6.33 -8.42 21.36
N THR A 323 -5.59 -9.11 22.25
CA THR A 323 -6.10 -10.24 23.04
C THR A 323 -6.35 -9.88 24.50
N SER A 324 -5.50 -9.04 25.10
CA SER A 324 -5.59 -8.66 26.52
C SER A 324 -4.96 -7.30 26.82
N ASP A 325 -5.59 -6.54 27.72
CA ASP A 325 -5.11 -5.22 28.19
C ASP A 325 -4.12 -5.32 29.37
N ARG A 326 -3.38 -6.43 29.47
CA ARG A 326 -2.44 -6.71 30.55
C ARG A 326 -1.05 -7.00 30.00
N CYS A 327 -0.02 -6.63 30.75
CA CYS A 327 1.35 -6.91 30.37
C CYS A 327 1.63 -8.43 30.33
N PRO A 328 2.19 -8.98 29.24
CA PRO A 328 2.53 -10.40 29.14
C PRO A 328 3.53 -10.90 30.20
N ILE A 329 4.37 -10.00 30.74
CA ILE A 329 5.41 -10.37 31.71
C ILE A 329 4.89 -10.30 33.14
N CYS A 330 4.25 -9.20 33.54
CA CYS A 330 3.85 -9.00 34.94
C CYS A 330 2.34 -9.05 35.21
N VAL A 331 1.52 -9.27 34.16
CA VAL A 331 0.05 -9.41 34.25
C VAL A 331 -0.66 -8.15 34.80
N ARG A 332 0.06 -7.05 35.02
CA ARG A 332 -0.50 -5.77 35.47
C ARG A 332 -1.24 -5.06 34.33
N PRO A 333 -2.36 -4.38 34.63
CA PRO A 333 -3.05 -3.55 33.65
C PRO A 333 -2.19 -2.34 33.26
N TYR A 334 -2.37 -1.87 32.02
CA TYR A 334 -1.68 -0.67 31.54
C TYR A 334 -2.33 0.59 32.13
N VAL A 335 -1.71 1.16 33.16
CA VAL A 335 -2.11 2.44 33.74
C VAL A 335 -1.18 3.53 33.19
N PHE A 336 -1.76 4.52 32.51
CA PHE A 336 -1.05 5.69 32.01
C PHE A 336 -1.37 6.85 32.95
N CYS A 337 -0.35 7.35 33.65
CA CYS A 337 -0.48 8.51 34.55
C CYS A 337 -0.51 9.83 33.79
#